data_AF-A0A8S0FF54-F1
#
_entry.id   AF-A0A8S0FF54-F1
#
_cell.length_a   1.000
_cell.length_b   1.000
_cell.length_c   1.000
_cell.angle_alpha   90.00
_cell.angle_beta   90.00
_cell.angle_gamma   90.00
#
_symmetry.space_group_name_H-M   'P 1'
#
loop_
_entity.id
_entity.type
_entity.pdbx_description
1 polymer ?
#
loop_
_entity_poly.entity_id
_entity_poly.type
_entity_poly.pdbx_seq_one_letter_code
_entity_poly.pdbx_strand_id
1 'polypeptide(L)'
;MEMTVMTLNLVEKQPAAMRRIIGKHLAVPRWQDTCDYYNQMMERERLTVCFHAQLKQRHATMRFEEMNDVERERLVHVQLMNCVAHSQNAVRSAQVSMHILVF
;
A
#
# COMPACT_ATOMS: atom_id res chain seq x y z
N MET A 1 8.79 8.93 20.70
CA MET A 1 7.80 9.57 19.81
C MET A 1 6.55 8.73 19.86
N GLU A 2 5.41 9.29 20.28
CA GLU A 2 4.11 8.61 20.11
C GLU A 2 3.82 8.51 18.61
N MET A 3 3.68 7.29 18.10
CA MET A 3 3.22 7.03 16.74
C MET A 3 1.70 7.15 16.73
N THR A 4 1.19 8.33 16.36
CA THR A 4 -0.26 8.52 16.17
C THR A 4 -0.71 7.75 14.93
N VAL A 5 -1.41 6.63 15.15
CA VAL A 5 -1.96 5.81 14.06
C VAL A 5 -3.13 6.55 13.40
N MET A 6 -2.91 7.06 12.19
CA MET A 6 -3.95 7.71 11.37
C MET A 6 -4.76 6.64 10.61
N THR A 7 -5.94 6.30 11.15
CA THR A 7 -6.87 5.33 10.54
C THR A 7 -7.85 5.99 9.58
N LEU A 8 -8.36 5.24 8.58
CA LEU A 8 -9.37 5.74 7.63
C LEU A 8 -10.59 6.33 8.34
N ASN A 9 -11.11 5.63 9.34
CA ASN A 9 -12.26 6.08 10.14
C ASN A 9 -12.02 7.43 10.83
N LEU A 10 -10.76 7.73 11.20
CA LEU A 10 -10.41 9.02 11.79
C LEU A 10 -10.40 10.12 10.73
N VAL A 11 -9.89 9.82 9.53
CA VAL A 11 -9.81 10.75 8.39
C VAL A 11 -11.21 11.06 7.83
N GLU A 12 -12.08 10.06 7.68
CA GLU A 12 -13.44 10.25 7.16
C GLU A 12 -14.30 11.18 8.01
N LYS A 13 -14.08 11.18 9.32
CA LYS A 13 -14.76 12.07 10.27
C LYS A 13 -14.28 13.53 10.20
N GLN A 14 -13.22 13.81 9.45
CA GLN A 14 -12.68 15.16 9.33
C GLN A 14 -13.42 15.99 8.27
N PRO A 15 -13.48 17.33 8.43
CA PRO A 15 -13.97 18.23 7.41
C PRO A 15 -13.27 18.01 6.06
N ALA A 16 -13.96 18.26 4.94
CA ALA A 16 -13.44 18.02 3.60
C ALA A 16 -12.08 18.70 3.34
N ALA A 17 -11.90 19.93 3.82
CA ALA A 17 -10.63 20.64 3.71
C ALA A 17 -9.48 19.92 4.45
N MET A 18 -9.78 19.38 5.64
CA MET A 18 -8.82 18.64 6.46
C MET A 18 -8.49 17.29 5.84
N ARG A 19 -9.48 16.57 5.29
CA ARG A 19 -9.25 15.34 4.49
C ARG A 19 -8.31 15.59 3.31
N ARG A 20 -8.49 16.71 2.59
CA ARG A 20 -7.62 17.09 1.48
C ARG A 20 -6.18 17.37 1.93
N ILE A 21 -6.01 18.06 3.05
CA ILE A 21 -4.68 18.35 3.64
C ILE A 21 -4.01 17.05 4.09
N ILE A 22 -4.75 16.19 4.79
CA ILE A 22 -4.27 14.87 5.22
C ILE A 22 -3.84 14.04 4.01
N GLY A 23 -4.69 13.94 2.98
CA GLY A 23 -4.37 13.23 1.75
C GLY A 23 -3.08 13.75 1.11
N LYS A 24 -2.95 15.08 0.94
CA LYS A 24 -1.76 15.70 0.36
C LYS A 24 -0.47 15.39 1.11
N HIS A 25 -0.50 15.42 2.45
CA HIS A 25 0.70 15.18 3.26
C HIS A 25 1.02 13.71 3.44
N LEU A 26 0.04 12.81 3.35
CA LEU A 26 0.25 11.38 3.52
C LEU A 26 0.46 10.63 2.20
N ALA A 27 -0.01 11.13 1.06
CA ALA A 27 0.07 10.43 -0.22
C ALA A 27 1.51 10.11 -0.63
N VAL A 28 2.40 11.12 -0.60
CA VAL A 28 3.80 10.95 -1.01
C VAL A 28 4.58 10.03 -0.06
N PRO A 29 4.56 10.24 1.27
CA PRO A 29 5.24 9.31 2.20
C PRO A 29 4.72 7.87 2.08
N ARG A 30 3.40 7.68 1.97
CA ARG A 30 2.82 6.33 1.84
C ARG A 30 3.16 5.64 0.53
N TRP A 31 3.21 6.40 -0.56
CA TRP A 31 3.68 5.91 -1.84
C TRP A 31 5.12 5.42 -1.70
N GLN A 32 5.99 6.24 -1.11
CA GLN A 32 7.40 5.87 -0.92
C GLN A 32 7.54 4.63 -0.03
N ASP A 33 6.84 4.58 1.11
CA ASP A 33 6.85 3.41 2.01
C ASP A 33 6.41 2.13 1.27
N THR A 34 5.40 2.23 0.40
CA THR A 34 4.91 1.08 -0.39
C THR A 34 5.95 0.62 -1.40
N CYS A 35 6.61 1.57 -2.08
CA CYS A 35 7.70 1.28 -3.01
C CYS A 35 8.86 0.61 -2.28
N ASP A 36 9.31 1.19 -1.17
CA ASP A 36 10.44 0.70 -0.38
C ASP A 36 10.16 -0.71 0.15
N TYR A 37 8.95 -0.93 0.68
CA TYR A 37 8.55 -2.24 1.17
C TYR A 37 8.59 -3.32 0.09
N TYR A 38 8.00 -3.07 -1.09
CA TYR A 38 8.06 -4.02 -2.21
C TYR A 38 9.50 -4.20 -2.72
N ASN A 39 10.25 -3.10 -2.86
CA ASN A 39 11.59 -3.09 -3.42
C ASN A 39 12.67 -3.64 -2.45
N GLN A 40 12.35 -3.83 -1.17
CA GLN A 40 13.20 -4.49 -0.18
C GLN A 40 12.92 -6.01 -0.06
N MET A 41 11.78 -6.48 -0.55
CA MET A 41 11.47 -7.92 -0.57
C MET A 41 12.50 -8.70 -1.39
N MET A 42 12.79 -9.91 -0.93
CA MET A 42 13.56 -10.89 -1.69
C MET A 42 12.77 -11.30 -2.94
N GLU A 43 13.47 -11.65 -4.03
CA GLU A 43 12.84 -12.08 -5.28
C GLU A 43 11.84 -13.23 -5.07
N ARG A 44 12.16 -14.18 -4.17
CA ARG A 44 11.26 -15.27 -3.78
C ARG A 44 9.93 -14.77 -3.22
N GLU A 45 9.96 -13.74 -2.37
CA GLU A 45 8.76 -13.16 -1.77
C GLU A 45 7.95 -12.41 -2.83
N ARG A 46 8.63 -11.67 -3.71
CA ARG A 46 7.98 -10.98 -4.85
C ARG A 46 7.30 -11.97 -5.79
N LEU A 47 7.92 -13.11 -6.08
CA LEU A 47 7.29 -14.16 -6.89
C LEU A 47 5.99 -14.66 -6.26
N THR A 48 5.96 -14.86 -4.94
CA THR A 48 4.75 -15.26 -4.21
C THR A 48 3.66 -14.18 -4.30
N VAL A 49 3.99 -12.92 -4.02
CA VAL A 49 3.01 -11.82 -4.06
C VAL A 49 2.51 -11.61 -5.50
N CYS A 50 3.39 -11.62 -6.50
CA CYS A 50 3.02 -11.52 -7.92
C CYS A 50 2.13 -12.69 -8.36
N PHE A 51 2.39 -13.91 -7.89
CA PHE A 51 1.55 -15.07 -8.18
C PHE A 51 0.12 -14.87 -7.65
N HIS A 52 -0.02 -14.45 -6.39
CA HIS A 52 -1.32 -14.17 -5.80
C HIS A 52 -2.02 -12.98 -6.47
N ALA A 53 -1.26 -12.01 -6.99
CA ALA A 53 -1.78 -10.86 -7.75
C ALA A 53 -2.10 -11.19 -9.23
N GLN A 54 -1.96 -12.46 -9.63
CA GLN A 54 -2.18 -12.94 -11.00
C GLN A 54 -1.30 -12.19 -12.02
N LEU A 55 -0.08 -11.83 -11.61
CA LEU A 55 0.93 -11.19 -12.45
C LEU A 55 1.90 -12.24 -13.01
N LYS A 56 2.50 -11.91 -14.16
CA LYS A 56 3.55 -12.74 -14.77
C LYS A 56 4.82 -12.70 -13.91
N GLN A 57 5.63 -13.76 -13.95
CA GLN A 57 6.89 -13.82 -13.17
C GLN A 57 7.85 -12.66 -13.45
N ARG A 58 7.86 -12.08 -14.66
CA ARG A 58 8.68 -10.90 -15.00
C ARG A 58 8.47 -9.71 -14.05
N HIS A 59 7.33 -9.63 -13.37
CA HIS A 59 7.05 -8.53 -12.44
C HIS A 59 7.84 -8.67 -11.14
N ALA A 60 8.30 -9.87 -10.77
CA ALA A 60 9.08 -10.08 -9.55
C ALA A 60 10.47 -9.44 -9.62
N THR A 61 10.99 -9.17 -10.83
CA THR A 61 12.27 -8.49 -11.04
C THR A 61 12.10 -7.00 -11.32
N MET A 62 10.87 -6.52 -11.52
CA MET A 62 10.58 -5.10 -11.68
C MET A 62 10.56 -4.40 -10.33
N ARG A 63 10.82 -3.10 -10.34
CA ARG A 63 10.51 -2.22 -9.21
C ARG A 63 9.02 -1.92 -9.18
N PHE A 64 8.49 -1.57 -8.00
CA PHE A 64 7.08 -1.25 -7.86
C PHE A 64 6.63 -0.08 -8.76
N GLU A 65 7.49 0.93 -8.90
CA GLU A 65 7.24 2.15 -9.66
C GLU A 65 7.22 1.92 -11.18
N GLU A 66 7.81 0.81 -11.66
CA GLU A 66 7.85 0.45 -13.07
C GLU A 66 6.54 -0.21 -13.55
N MET A 67 5.69 -0.63 -12.61
CA MET A 67 4.41 -1.27 -12.91
C MET A 67 3.32 -0.25 -13.20
N ASN A 68 2.38 -0.60 -14.09
CA ASN A 68 1.24 0.27 -14.35
C ASN A 68 0.25 0.29 -13.17
N ASP A 69 -0.71 1.22 -13.17
CA ASP A 69 -1.65 1.40 -12.06
C ASP A 69 -2.46 0.13 -11.76
N VAL A 70 -2.88 -0.61 -12.79
CA VAL A 70 -3.67 -1.84 -12.64
C VAL A 70 -2.84 -2.96 -12.01
N GLU A 71 -1.57 -3.09 -12.42
CA GLU A 71 -0.63 -4.05 -11.84
C GLU A 71 -0.34 -3.72 -10.36
N ARG A 72 -0.12 -2.43 -10.06
CA ARG A 72 0.08 -1.94 -8.70
C ARG A 72 -1.13 -2.17 -7.81
N GLU A 73 -2.34 -1.90 -8.31
CA GLU A 73 -3.59 -2.11 -7.56
C GLU A 73 -3.76 -3.58 -7.17
N ARG A 74 -3.50 -4.52 -8.10
CA ARG A 74 -3.55 -5.95 -7.84
C ARG A 74 -2.55 -6.38 -6.77
N LEU A 75 -1.33 -5.85 -6.81
CA LEU A 75 -0.32 -6.11 -5.79
C LEU A 75 -0.72 -5.57 -4.42
N VAL A 76 -1.20 -4.32 -4.34
CA VAL A 76 -1.63 -3.72 -3.07
C VAL A 76 -2.80 -4.50 -2.46
N HIS A 77 -3.76 -4.93 -3.28
CA HIS A 77 -4.89 -5.76 -2.83
C HIS A 77 -4.44 -7.10 -2.24
N VAL A 78 -3.46 -7.75 -2.88
CA VAL A 78 -2.90 -9.01 -2.38
C VAL A 78 -2.00 -8.81 -1.17
N GLN A 79 -1.23 -7.73 -1.14
CA GLN A 79 -0.39 -7.40 0.00
C GLN A 79 -1.24 -7.12 1.23
N LEU A 80 -2.39 -6.47 1.07
CA LEU A 80 -3.40 -6.34 2.12
C LEU A 80 -3.85 -7.70 2.66
N MET A 81 -4.14 -8.66 1.78
CA MET A 81 -4.55 -10.02 2.17
C MET A 81 -3.42 -10.82 2.85
N ASN A 82 -2.17 -10.70 2.39
CA ASN A 82 -1.01 -11.35 3.02
C ASN A 82 -0.64 -10.73 4.36
N CYS A 83 -0.80 -9.42 4.52
CA CYS A 83 -0.69 -8.72 5.80
C CYS A 83 -1.78 -9.17 6.80
N VAL A 84 -3.01 -9.45 6.34
CA VAL A 84 -4.08 -10.07 7.17
C VAL A 84 -3.67 -11.46 7.66
N ALA A 85 -2.94 -12.24 6.85
CA ALA A 85 -2.45 -13.56 7.23
C ALA A 85 -1.24 -13.54 8.18
N HIS A 86 -0.38 -12.52 8.11
CA HIS A 86 0.86 -12.43 8.92
C HIS A 86 0.78 -11.52 10.14
N SER A 87 -0.19 -10.61 10.26
CA SER A 87 -0.41 -9.86 11.50
C SER A 87 -1.80 -9.25 11.59
N GLN A 88 -2.49 -9.46 12.71
CA GLN A 88 -3.74 -8.76 13.03
C GLN A 88 -3.56 -7.23 13.18
N ASN A 89 -2.33 -6.70 13.12
CA ASN A 89 -2.00 -5.29 13.40
C ASN A 89 -1.54 -4.47 12.18
N ALA A 90 -1.02 -5.06 11.10
CA ALA A 90 -0.54 -4.30 9.91
C ALA A 90 -1.64 -3.91 8.90
N VAL A 91 -2.83 -4.52 9.03
CA VAL A 91 -3.98 -4.36 8.12
C VAL A 91 -4.49 -2.91 8.03
N ARG A 92 -4.30 -2.12 9.09
CA ARG A 92 -4.93 -0.81 9.21
C ARG A 92 -4.20 0.35 8.53
N SER A 93 -2.93 0.16 8.15
CA SER A 93 -2.16 1.22 7.45
C SER A 93 -2.33 1.13 5.93
N ALA A 94 -2.28 -0.08 5.37
CA ALA A 94 -2.32 -0.31 3.92
C ALA A 94 -3.69 -0.03 3.28
N GLN A 95 -4.81 -0.25 4.00
CA GLN A 95 -6.15 -0.03 3.45
C GLN A 95 -6.46 1.46 3.25
N VAL A 96 -5.75 2.32 3.98
CA VAL A 96 -5.85 3.78 3.85
C VAL A 96 -4.98 4.32 2.69
N SER A 97 -3.97 3.56 2.23
CA SER A 97 -3.12 3.98 1.11
C SER A 97 -3.84 3.89 -0.24
N MET A 98 -4.68 2.88 -0.45
CA MET A 98 -5.35 2.67 -1.75
C MET A 98 -6.44 3.72 -2.04
N HIS A 99 -7.14 4.23 -1.02
CA HIS A 99 -8.16 5.27 -1.21
C HIS A 99 -7.62 6.70 -1.20
N ILE A 100 -6.43 6.95 -0.62
CA ILE A 100 -5.79 8.28 -0.69
C ILE A 100 -5.07 8.51 -2.02
N LEU A 101 -4.71 7.45 -2.75
CA LEU A 101 -4.19 7.56 -4.12
C LEU A 101 -5.31 7.72 -5.18
N VAL A 102 -6.58 7.59 -4.79
CA VAL A 102 -7.77 7.72 -5.67
C VAL A 102 -8.55 9.03 -5.39
N PHE A 103 -8.01 9.92 -4.55
CA PHE A 103 -8.48 11.30 -4.33
C PHE A 103 -7.35 12.31 -4.52
#